data_AF-A0A7K4Z2H7-F1
#
_entry.id   AF-A0A7K4Z2H7-F1
#
_cell.length_a   1.000
_cell.length_b   1.000
_cell.length_c   1.000
_cell.angle_alpha   90.00
_cell.angle_beta   90.00
_cell.angle_gamma   90.00
#
_symmetry.space_group_name_H-M   'P 1'
#
loop_
_entity.id
_entity.type
_entity.pdbx_description
1 polymer ?
#
loop_
_entity_poly.entity_id
_entity_poly.type
_entity_poly.pdbx_seq_one_letter_code
_entity_poly.pdbx_strand_id
1 'polypeptide(L)'
;RGISSDERPKRPLTAYFRFLKENHSAFRQKNPEINNVELVKKIAGAWKDLPASQKQVYEEARKTDWQRYKEQLAVYKAQLTPAQAALLKEERRKRLAKRRSFRAKRELTVLGKPKRPRSGFNIFVSEHFQESEGISPVAKLKQLFDAWRKLSTAQKQPYLQLAEDDKVRYENEMKSWEAKMLELGREDLVRSRRQRSKTKTAETAKKAETAKASSHESKAKLKLKKSEE
;
A
#
# COMPACT_ATOMS: atom_id res chain seq x y z
N ARG A 1 23.58 5.47 18.37
CA ARG A 1 23.19 4.85 17.08
C ARG A 1 21.94 4.01 17.35
N GLY A 2 20.86 4.18 16.57
CA GLY A 2 19.60 3.47 16.81
C GLY A 2 19.69 2.01 16.36
N ILE A 3 19.18 1.08 17.18
CA ILE A 3 19.12 -0.35 16.86
C ILE A 3 18.22 -0.53 15.64
N SER A 4 18.81 -0.97 14.52
CA SER A 4 18.08 -1.29 13.28
C SER A 4 17.58 -2.73 13.32
N SER A 5 16.45 -3.02 12.66
CA SER A 5 15.98 -4.39 12.49
C SER A 5 16.95 -5.30 11.72
N ASP A 6 17.99 -4.73 11.10
CA ASP A 6 19.11 -5.45 10.46
C ASP A 6 20.11 -6.08 11.45
N GLU A 7 20.20 -5.58 12.69
CA GLU A 7 21.10 -6.13 13.72
C GLU A 7 20.55 -7.44 14.32
N ARG A 8 19.27 -7.73 14.09
CA ARG A 8 18.65 -8.98 14.53
C ARG A 8 19.23 -10.16 13.74
N PRO A 9 19.72 -11.23 14.41
CA PRO A 9 20.15 -12.44 13.73
C PRO A 9 19.09 -12.96 12.75
N LYS A 10 19.53 -13.27 11.52
CA LYS A 10 18.67 -13.84 10.47
C LYS A 10 18.58 -15.35 10.63
N ARG A 11 17.42 -15.91 10.29
CA ARG A 11 17.24 -17.36 10.30
C ARG A 11 18.21 -18.01 9.31
N PRO A 12 18.83 -19.15 9.65
CA PRO A 12 19.74 -19.84 8.75
C PRO A 12 18.97 -20.43 7.57
N LEU A 13 19.71 -20.73 6.49
CA LEU A 13 19.14 -21.37 5.31
C LEU A 13 18.67 -22.79 5.64
N THR A 14 17.57 -23.21 5.02
CA THR A 14 17.16 -24.62 5.03
C THR A 14 18.15 -25.46 4.21
N ALA A 15 18.15 -26.79 4.39
CA ALA A 15 18.98 -27.72 3.62
C ALA A 15 18.92 -27.48 2.10
N TYR A 16 17.71 -27.37 1.53
CA TYR A 16 17.53 -27.05 0.10
C TYR A 16 18.15 -25.70 -0.31
N PHE A 17 17.86 -24.61 0.39
CA PHE A 17 18.43 -23.30 0.04
C PHE A 17 19.95 -23.24 0.22
N ARG A 18 20.52 -24.05 1.11
CA ARG A 18 21.98 -24.23 1.20
C ARG A 18 22.51 -24.91 -0.06
N PHE A 19 21.94 -26.06 -0.44
CA PHE A 19 22.26 -26.76 -1.69
C PHE A 19 22.13 -25.84 -2.91
N LEU A 20 21.03 -25.08 -3.00
CA LEU A 20 20.81 -24.12 -4.07
C LEU A 20 21.92 -23.06 -4.09
N LYS A 21 22.27 -22.46 -2.96
CA LYS A 21 23.31 -21.43 -2.90
C LYS A 21 24.67 -21.94 -3.37
N GLU A 22 25.05 -23.15 -2.97
CA GLU A 22 26.34 -23.76 -3.34
C GLU A 22 26.39 -24.17 -4.81
N ASN A 23 25.29 -24.70 -5.35
CA ASN A 23 25.25 -25.24 -6.70
C ASN A 23 24.82 -24.21 -7.76
N HIS A 24 24.23 -23.08 -7.38
CA HIS A 24 23.67 -22.11 -8.32
C HIS A 24 24.69 -21.61 -9.36
N SER A 25 25.94 -21.31 -8.95
CA SER A 25 27.00 -20.86 -9.86
C SER A 25 27.37 -21.94 -10.88
N ALA A 26 27.57 -23.18 -10.42
CA ALA A 26 27.89 -24.31 -11.29
C ALA A 26 26.76 -24.59 -12.30
N PHE A 27 25.50 -24.55 -11.85
CA PHE A 27 24.36 -24.69 -12.74
C PHE A 27 24.27 -23.54 -13.74
N ARG A 28 24.58 -22.29 -13.33
CA ARG A 28 24.60 -21.13 -14.22
C ARG A 28 25.68 -21.23 -15.29
N GLN A 29 26.88 -21.68 -14.93
CA GLN A 29 27.97 -21.88 -15.88
C GLN A 29 27.63 -22.95 -16.93
N LYS A 30 26.94 -24.02 -16.52
CA LYS A 30 26.46 -25.07 -17.46
C LYS A 30 25.24 -24.65 -18.27
N ASN A 31 24.52 -23.60 -17.85
CA ASN A 31 23.29 -23.14 -18.47
C ASN A 31 23.29 -21.59 -18.58
N PRO A 32 24.22 -20.98 -19.33
CA PRO A 32 24.39 -19.53 -19.36
C PRO A 32 23.21 -18.80 -20.02
N GLU A 33 22.54 -19.45 -20.97
CA GLU A 33 21.42 -18.89 -21.76
C GLU A 33 20.06 -18.97 -21.04
N ILE A 34 19.95 -19.77 -19.98
CA ILE A 34 18.66 -20.06 -19.34
C ILE A 34 18.29 -18.95 -18.35
N ASN A 35 17.03 -18.53 -18.31
CA ASN A 35 16.54 -17.59 -17.31
C ASN A 35 16.65 -18.17 -15.87
N ASN A 36 16.88 -17.31 -14.88
CA ASN A 36 17.03 -17.70 -13.48
C ASN A 36 15.84 -18.54 -12.95
N VAL A 37 14.60 -18.24 -13.38
CA VAL A 37 13.42 -19.02 -12.97
C VAL A 37 13.53 -20.49 -13.41
N GLU A 38 13.92 -20.73 -14.65
CA GLU A 38 14.11 -22.09 -15.18
C GLU A 38 15.36 -22.76 -14.59
N LEU A 39 16.42 -21.98 -14.33
CA LEU A 39 17.62 -22.47 -13.65
C LEU A 39 17.30 -23.00 -12.24
N VAL A 40 16.56 -22.23 -11.45
CA VAL A 40 16.14 -22.63 -10.10
C VAL A 40 15.22 -23.86 -10.14
N LYS A 41 14.34 -23.99 -11.16
CA LYS A 41 13.55 -25.20 -11.36
C LYS A 41 14.44 -26.42 -11.63
N LYS A 42 15.48 -26.30 -12.47
CA LYS A 42 16.45 -27.39 -12.70
C LYS A 42 17.18 -27.79 -11.41
N ILE A 43 17.62 -26.82 -10.61
CA ILE A 43 18.27 -27.09 -9.31
C ILE A 43 17.29 -27.77 -8.34
N ALA A 44 16.01 -27.35 -8.33
CA ALA A 44 14.97 -27.99 -7.53
C ALA A 44 14.75 -29.46 -7.93
N GLY A 45 14.78 -29.75 -9.24
CA GLY A 45 14.77 -31.12 -9.75
C GLY A 45 15.97 -31.93 -9.27
N ALA A 46 17.19 -31.40 -9.43
CA ALA A 46 18.41 -32.05 -8.96
C ALA A 46 18.39 -32.31 -7.44
N TRP A 47 17.84 -31.40 -6.64
CA TRP A 47 17.63 -31.64 -5.21
C TRP A 47 16.64 -32.76 -4.96
N LYS A 48 15.54 -32.86 -5.72
CA LYS A 48 14.56 -33.93 -5.57
C LYS A 48 15.21 -35.30 -5.81
N ASP A 49 16.05 -35.40 -6.82
CA ASP A 49 16.72 -36.65 -7.23
C ASP A 49 17.97 -36.96 -6.37
N LEU A 50 18.43 -36.00 -5.56
CA LEU A 50 19.59 -36.18 -4.70
C LEU A 50 19.38 -37.34 -3.68
N PRO A 51 20.35 -38.26 -3.52
CA PRO A 51 20.25 -39.35 -2.55
C PRO A 51 20.03 -38.86 -1.11
N ALA A 52 19.34 -39.66 -0.30
CA ALA A 52 19.07 -39.32 1.09
C ALA A 52 20.34 -39.08 1.91
N SER A 53 21.41 -39.84 1.66
CA SER A 53 22.71 -39.66 2.31
C SER A 53 23.33 -38.29 2.05
N GLN A 54 23.27 -37.80 0.81
CA GLN A 54 23.78 -36.47 0.45
C GLN A 54 22.88 -35.37 0.99
N LYS A 55 21.54 -35.55 0.96
CA LYS A 55 20.59 -34.62 1.59
C LYS A 55 20.82 -34.50 3.10
N GLN A 56 21.21 -35.61 3.76
CA GLN A 56 21.44 -35.65 5.20
C GLN A 56 22.56 -34.70 5.63
N VAL A 57 23.65 -34.60 4.86
CA VAL A 57 24.73 -33.63 5.11
C VAL A 57 24.20 -32.20 5.21
N TYR A 58 23.29 -31.82 4.30
CA TYR A 58 22.67 -30.50 4.30
C TYR A 58 21.71 -30.27 5.47
N GLU A 59 20.96 -31.31 5.89
CA GLU A 59 20.07 -31.23 7.05
C GLU A 59 20.85 -31.17 8.36
N GLU A 60 21.94 -31.89 8.50
CA GLU A 60 22.84 -31.80 9.66
C GLU A 60 23.46 -30.42 9.76
N ALA A 61 24.00 -29.90 8.66
CA ALA A 61 24.52 -28.54 8.61
C ALA A 61 23.44 -27.49 8.96
N ARG A 62 22.18 -27.71 8.57
CA ARG A 62 21.06 -26.85 8.96
C ARG A 62 20.77 -26.94 10.46
N LYS A 63 20.79 -28.14 11.06
CA LYS A 63 20.59 -28.33 12.50
C LYS A 63 21.64 -27.56 13.29
N THR A 64 22.91 -27.69 12.91
CA THR A 64 24.03 -26.98 13.56
C THR A 64 23.86 -25.47 13.49
N ASP A 65 23.57 -24.93 12.31
CA ASP A 65 23.34 -23.48 12.15
C ASP A 65 22.11 -22.99 12.91
N TRP A 66 21.08 -23.84 13.05
CA TRP A 66 19.90 -23.50 13.82
C TRP A 66 20.21 -23.36 15.31
N GLN A 67 21.11 -24.17 15.86
CA GLN A 67 21.57 -24.01 17.24
C GLN A 67 22.36 -22.71 17.42
N ARG A 68 23.34 -22.44 16.54
CA ARG A 68 24.08 -21.16 16.52
C ARG A 68 23.13 -19.96 16.43
N TYR A 69 22.12 -20.04 15.58
CA TYR A 69 21.11 -19.00 15.44
C TYR A 69 20.32 -18.76 16.72
N LYS A 70 19.94 -19.82 17.44
CA LYS A 70 19.22 -19.69 18.72
C LYS A 70 20.07 -18.99 19.76
N GLU A 71 21.35 -19.37 19.88
CA GLU A 71 22.30 -18.75 20.81
C GLU A 71 22.48 -17.27 20.49
N GLN A 72 22.78 -16.93 19.23
CA GLN A 72 22.90 -15.55 18.78
C GLN A 72 21.62 -14.74 19.03
N LEU A 73 20.45 -15.33 18.79
CA LEU A 73 19.17 -14.67 19.03
C LEU A 73 18.89 -14.48 20.53
N ALA A 74 19.31 -15.39 21.39
CA ALA A 74 19.18 -15.27 22.83
C ALA A 74 20.06 -14.14 23.36
N VAL A 75 21.34 -14.09 22.94
CA VAL A 75 22.26 -12.99 23.26
C VAL A 75 21.70 -11.65 22.78
N TYR A 76 21.26 -11.57 21.52
CA TYR A 76 20.65 -10.36 20.96
C TYR A 76 19.42 -9.90 21.77
N LYS A 77 18.54 -10.82 22.17
CA LYS A 77 17.37 -10.48 22.98
C LYS A 77 17.73 -10.01 24.39
N ALA A 78 18.74 -10.61 25.02
CA ALA A 78 19.20 -10.23 26.34
C ALA A 78 19.84 -8.83 26.36
N GLN A 79 20.45 -8.41 25.24
CA GLN A 79 21.03 -7.06 25.09
C GLN A 79 19.98 -5.95 24.90
N LEU A 80 18.73 -6.29 24.57
CA LEU A 80 17.70 -5.29 24.28
C LEU A 80 17.03 -4.77 25.55
N THR A 81 16.86 -3.45 25.62
CA THR A 81 15.99 -2.85 26.63
C THR A 81 14.51 -3.08 26.28
N PRO A 82 13.58 -3.09 27.26
CA PRO A 82 12.15 -3.23 26.99
C PRO A 82 11.61 -2.19 26.00
N ALA A 83 12.11 -0.95 26.06
CA ALA A 83 11.75 0.12 25.14
C ALA A 83 12.22 -0.18 23.69
N GLN A 84 13.45 -0.64 23.51
CA GLN A 84 13.98 -1.02 22.19
C GLN A 84 13.21 -2.23 21.63
N ALA A 85 12.90 -3.22 22.45
CA ALA A 85 12.10 -4.37 22.05
C ALA A 85 10.68 -3.97 21.58
N ALA A 86 10.05 -3.00 22.25
CA ALA A 86 8.76 -2.44 21.84
C ALA A 86 8.85 -1.71 20.50
N LEU A 87 9.88 -0.90 20.29
CA LEU A 87 10.12 -0.21 19.01
C LEU A 87 10.29 -1.19 17.85
N LEU A 88 11.10 -2.24 18.02
CA LEU A 88 11.29 -3.29 17.01
C LEU A 88 10.00 -4.06 16.71
N LYS A 89 9.14 -4.28 17.72
CA LYS A 89 7.82 -4.90 17.55
C LYS A 89 6.90 -4.01 16.72
N GLU A 90 6.86 -2.71 16.99
CA GLU A 90 6.08 -1.73 16.23
C GLU A 90 6.59 -1.56 14.79
N GLU A 91 7.91 -1.50 14.58
CA GLU A 91 8.51 -1.47 13.23
C GLU A 91 8.11 -2.71 12.44
N ARG A 92 8.20 -3.91 13.04
CA ARG A 92 7.76 -5.16 12.42
C ARG A 92 6.28 -5.13 12.09
N ARG A 93 5.43 -4.59 12.97
CA ARG A 93 3.99 -4.42 12.74
C ARG A 93 3.73 -3.52 11.54
N LYS A 94 4.36 -2.35 11.48
CA LYS A 94 4.26 -1.40 10.35
C LYS A 94 4.72 -2.04 9.03
N ARG A 95 5.84 -2.75 9.04
CA ARG A 95 6.36 -3.45 7.85
C ARG A 95 5.41 -4.53 7.34
N LEU A 96 4.84 -5.34 8.25
CA LEU A 96 3.86 -6.36 7.88
C LEU A 96 2.54 -5.74 7.39
N ALA A 97 2.06 -4.67 8.01
CA ALA A 97 0.88 -3.93 7.57
C ALA A 97 1.09 -3.36 6.16
N LYS A 98 2.25 -2.74 5.88
CA LYS A 98 2.64 -2.25 4.55
C LYS A 98 2.66 -3.39 3.52
N ARG A 99 3.24 -4.55 3.85
CA ARG A 99 3.24 -5.72 2.95
C ARG A 99 1.83 -6.25 2.69
N ARG A 100 0.95 -6.27 3.71
CA ARG A 100 -0.46 -6.66 3.55
C ARG A 100 -1.21 -5.68 2.66
N SER A 101 -1.03 -4.37 2.85
CA SER A 101 -1.69 -3.36 2.02
C SER A 101 -1.25 -3.42 0.56
N PHE A 102 0.03 -3.66 0.27
CA PHE A 102 0.50 -3.88 -1.10
C PHE A 102 -0.09 -5.14 -1.73
N ARG A 103 -0.19 -6.24 -0.98
CA ARG A 103 -0.81 -7.48 -1.48
C ARG A 103 -2.29 -7.26 -1.81
N ALA A 104 -3.04 -6.65 -0.91
CA ALA A 104 -4.44 -6.31 -1.14
C ALA A 104 -4.60 -5.35 -2.34
N LYS A 105 -3.74 -4.33 -2.47
CA LYS A 105 -3.76 -3.44 -3.63
C LYS A 105 -3.49 -4.19 -4.94
N ARG A 106 -2.50 -5.08 -4.96
CA ARG A 106 -2.16 -5.90 -6.15
C ARG A 106 -3.31 -6.83 -6.53
N GLU A 107 -3.94 -7.46 -5.54
CA GLU A 107 -5.12 -8.29 -5.76
C GLU A 107 -6.25 -7.49 -6.41
N LEU A 108 -6.56 -6.29 -5.89
CA LEU A 108 -7.56 -5.41 -6.50
C LEU A 108 -7.21 -5.00 -7.93
N THR A 109 -5.92 -4.78 -8.23
CA THR A 109 -5.46 -4.50 -9.60
C THR A 109 -5.65 -5.71 -10.52
N VAL A 110 -5.32 -6.92 -10.06
CA VAL A 110 -5.51 -8.17 -10.84
C VAL A 110 -6.99 -8.44 -11.09
N LEU A 111 -7.86 -8.14 -10.12
CA LEU A 111 -9.32 -8.22 -10.25
C LEU A 111 -9.92 -7.09 -11.10
N GLY A 112 -9.10 -6.21 -11.68
CA GLY A 112 -9.54 -5.13 -12.56
C GLY A 112 -10.42 -4.09 -11.86
N LYS A 113 -10.20 -3.83 -10.56
CA LYS A 113 -11.02 -2.86 -9.82
C LYS A 113 -10.93 -1.47 -10.48
N PRO A 114 -12.06 -0.83 -10.80
CA PRO A 114 -12.11 0.50 -11.39
C PRO A 114 -11.28 1.54 -10.64
N LYS A 115 -10.53 2.36 -11.39
CA LYS A 115 -9.79 3.48 -10.81
C LYS A 115 -10.76 4.55 -10.33
N ARG A 116 -10.43 5.18 -9.20
CA ARG A 116 -11.21 6.28 -8.60
C ARG A 116 -11.46 7.39 -9.63
N PRO A 117 -12.58 8.13 -9.50
CA PRO A 117 -12.88 9.20 -10.43
C PRO A 117 -11.83 10.31 -10.32
N ARG A 118 -11.45 10.87 -11.46
CA ARG A 118 -10.50 11.99 -11.56
C ARG A 118 -11.20 13.28 -11.16
N SER A 119 -10.52 14.11 -10.38
CA SER A 119 -10.98 15.48 -10.14
C SER A 119 -10.63 16.38 -11.32
N GLY A 120 -11.29 17.52 -11.46
CA GLY A 120 -10.99 18.48 -12.54
C GLY A 120 -9.51 18.92 -12.53
N PHE A 121 -8.93 19.08 -11.34
CA PHE A 121 -7.49 19.34 -11.21
C PHE A 121 -6.63 18.17 -11.72
N ASN A 122 -7.02 16.91 -11.47
CA ASN A 122 -6.26 15.77 -12.00
C ASN A 122 -6.31 15.69 -13.52
N ILE A 123 -7.43 16.09 -14.12
CA ILE A 123 -7.60 16.16 -15.58
C ILE A 123 -6.73 17.28 -16.15
N PHE A 124 -6.81 18.48 -15.58
CA PHE A 124 -5.93 19.61 -15.92
C PHE A 124 -4.45 19.24 -15.82
N VAL A 125 -4.03 18.62 -14.71
CA VAL A 125 -2.65 18.14 -14.56
C VAL A 125 -2.32 17.12 -15.64
N SER A 126 -3.18 16.14 -15.94
CA SER A 126 -2.84 15.14 -16.97
C SER A 126 -2.62 15.72 -18.36
N GLU A 127 -3.27 16.84 -18.69
CA GLU A 127 -3.11 17.54 -19.96
C GLU A 127 -1.84 18.42 -19.96
N HIS A 128 -1.60 19.16 -18.88
CA HIS A 128 -0.55 20.18 -18.85
C HIS A 128 0.79 19.67 -18.27
N PHE A 129 0.85 18.44 -17.73
CA PHE A 129 2.06 17.93 -17.07
C PHE A 129 3.21 17.67 -18.03
N GLN A 130 2.92 17.21 -19.26
CA GLN A 130 3.96 16.98 -20.26
C GLN A 130 4.56 18.30 -20.75
N GLU A 131 3.73 19.32 -20.93
CA GLU A 131 4.11 20.65 -21.42
C GLU A 131 4.74 21.55 -20.34
N SER A 132 4.51 21.25 -19.05
CA SER A 132 5.08 22.04 -17.96
C SER A 132 6.61 21.91 -17.88
N GLU A 133 7.29 23.05 -17.81
CA GLU A 133 8.74 23.14 -17.65
C GLU A 133 9.17 22.97 -16.20
N GLY A 134 10.15 22.11 -15.93
CA GLY A 134 10.63 21.92 -14.57
C GLY A 134 11.59 20.75 -14.40
N ILE A 135 12.61 20.96 -13.56
CA ILE A 135 13.72 20.03 -13.34
C ILE A 135 13.26 18.74 -12.63
N SER A 136 12.15 18.81 -11.87
CA SER A 136 11.61 17.68 -11.10
C SER A 136 10.09 17.59 -11.25
N PRO A 137 9.51 16.37 -11.32
CA PRO A 137 8.07 16.13 -11.28
C PRO A 137 7.34 16.86 -10.14
N VAL A 138 8.01 17.01 -8.99
CA VAL A 138 7.43 17.69 -7.82
C VAL A 138 7.36 19.21 -8.06
N ALA A 139 8.36 19.79 -8.73
CA ALA A 139 8.37 21.20 -9.08
C ALA A 139 7.29 21.51 -10.12
N LYS A 140 7.18 20.68 -11.16
CA LYS A 140 6.13 20.76 -12.18
C LYS A 140 4.73 20.75 -11.56
N LEU A 141 4.47 19.79 -10.65
CA LEU A 141 3.16 19.69 -9.98
C LEU A 141 2.82 20.92 -9.13
N LYS A 142 3.82 21.51 -8.45
CA LYS A 142 3.62 22.76 -7.68
C LYS A 142 3.22 23.92 -8.60
N GLN A 143 3.92 24.09 -9.72
CA GLN A 143 3.59 25.14 -10.69
C GLN A 143 2.19 24.96 -11.29
N LEU A 144 1.82 23.73 -11.66
CA LEU A 144 0.48 23.43 -12.16
C LEU A 144 -0.60 23.68 -11.11
N PHE A 145 -0.31 23.40 -9.83
CA PHE A 145 -1.21 23.74 -8.75
C PHE A 145 -1.44 25.24 -8.63
N ASP A 146 -0.37 26.05 -8.72
CA ASP A 146 -0.47 27.51 -8.70
C ASP A 146 -1.19 28.06 -9.93
N ALA A 147 -0.93 27.50 -11.12
CA ALA A 147 -1.64 27.82 -12.35
C ALA A 147 -3.14 27.52 -12.22
N TRP A 148 -3.50 26.33 -11.74
CA TRP A 148 -4.89 25.95 -11.48
C TRP A 148 -5.58 26.90 -10.50
N ARG A 149 -4.90 27.37 -9.45
CA ARG A 149 -5.49 28.33 -8.51
C ARG A 149 -5.82 29.66 -9.17
N LYS A 150 -4.97 30.13 -10.09
CA LYS A 150 -5.14 31.40 -10.82
C LYS A 150 -6.21 31.34 -11.92
N LEU A 151 -6.56 30.15 -12.42
CA LEU A 151 -7.63 30.01 -13.42
C LEU A 151 -8.97 30.53 -12.90
N SER A 152 -9.70 31.23 -13.77
CA SER A 152 -11.05 31.72 -13.48
C SER A 152 -12.06 30.58 -13.37
N THR A 153 -13.22 30.85 -12.78
CA THR A 153 -14.32 29.87 -12.69
C THR A 153 -14.74 29.36 -14.07
N ALA A 154 -14.78 30.24 -15.07
CA ALA A 154 -15.13 29.90 -16.45
C ALA A 154 -14.08 28.96 -17.08
N GLN A 155 -12.79 29.23 -16.89
CA GLN A 155 -11.71 28.36 -17.40
C GLN A 155 -11.66 27.00 -16.70
N LYS A 156 -12.12 26.92 -15.44
CA LYS A 156 -12.25 25.67 -14.70
C LYS A 156 -13.46 24.83 -15.12
N GLN A 157 -14.51 25.44 -15.70
CA GLN A 157 -15.76 24.73 -15.99
C GLN A 157 -15.57 23.48 -16.87
N PRO A 158 -14.80 23.51 -17.98
CA PRO A 158 -14.63 22.32 -18.81
C PRO A 158 -14.04 21.14 -18.03
N TYR A 159 -13.03 21.40 -17.20
CA TYR A 159 -12.41 20.37 -16.35
C TYR A 159 -13.35 19.86 -15.26
N LEU A 160 -14.21 20.72 -14.71
CA LEU A 160 -15.21 20.33 -13.73
C LEU A 160 -16.29 19.45 -14.36
N GLN A 161 -16.74 19.78 -15.58
CA GLN A 161 -17.67 18.96 -16.36
C GLN A 161 -17.08 17.59 -16.66
N LEU A 162 -15.85 17.53 -17.19
CA LEU A 162 -15.14 16.27 -17.42
C LEU A 162 -14.97 15.43 -16.14
N ALA A 163 -14.82 16.07 -14.99
CA ALA A 163 -14.75 15.38 -13.71
C ALA A 163 -16.11 14.81 -13.27
N GLU A 164 -17.22 15.48 -13.58
CA GLU A 164 -18.56 14.90 -13.38
C GLU A 164 -18.80 13.71 -14.30
N ASP A 165 -18.41 13.80 -15.58
CA ASP A 165 -18.50 12.69 -16.53
C ASP A 165 -17.65 11.48 -16.06
N ASP A 166 -16.44 11.71 -15.54
CA ASP A 166 -15.58 10.65 -15.00
C ASP A 166 -16.16 10.01 -13.72
N LYS A 167 -16.97 10.75 -12.94
CA LYS A 167 -17.76 10.14 -11.85
C LYS A 167 -18.81 9.20 -12.40
N VAL A 168 -19.56 9.58 -13.44
CA VAL A 168 -20.56 8.71 -14.07
C VAL A 168 -19.91 7.43 -14.60
N ARG A 169 -18.78 7.56 -15.33
CA ARG A 169 -17.95 6.43 -15.75
C ARG A 169 -17.61 5.50 -14.59
N TYR A 170 -17.02 6.06 -13.52
CA TYR A 170 -16.63 5.28 -12.34
C TYR A 170 -17.82 4.57 -11.67
N GLU A 171 -18.97 5.22 -11.58
CA GLU A 171 -20.16 4.61 -11.00
C GLU A 171 -20.67 3.42 -11.81
N ASN A 172 -20.69 3.55 -13.14
CA ASN A 172 -21.08 2.47 -14.03
C ASN A 172 -20.07 1.31 -13.97
N GLU A 173 -18.78 1.58 -14.10
CA GLU A 173 -17.73 0.56 -13.99
C GLU A 173 -17.77 -0.15 -12.63
N MET A 174 -17.98 0.59 -11.54
CA MET A 174 -18.06 -0.01 -10.21
C MET A 174 -19.29 -0.87 -10.03
N LYS A 175 -20.45 -0.52 -10.59
CA LYS A 175 -21.64 -1.37 -10.54
C LYS A 175 -21.37 -2.72 -11.22
N SER A 176 -20.82 -2.69 -12.44
CA SER A 176 -20.48 -3.90 -13.18
C SER A 176 -19.40 -4.72 -12.46
N TRP A 177 -18.38 -4.07 -11.91
CA TRP A 177 -17.32 -4.74 -11.15
C TRP A 177 -17.83 -5.37 -9.86
N GLU A 178 -18.69 -4.68 -9.10
CA GLU A 178 -19.29 -5.22 -7.88
C GLU A 178 -20.20 -6.42 -8.18
N ALA A 179 -20.99 -6.37 -9.25
CA ALA A 179 -21.77 -7.51 -9.71
C ALA A 179 -20.89 -8.73 -10.04
N LYS A 180 -19.79 -8.51 -10.77
CA LYS A 180 -18.80 -9.57 -11.05
C LYS A 180 -18.15 -10.14 -9.78
N MET A 181 -17.88 -9.30 -8.77
CA MET A 181 -17.32 -9.79 -7.50
C MET A 181 -18.32 -10.64 -6.72
N LEU A 182 -19.62 -10.31 -6.76
CA LEU A 182 -20.67 -11.12 -6.17
C LEU A 182 -20.78 -12.48 -6.86
N GLU A 183 -20.76 -12.51 -8.19
CA GLU A 183 -20.77 -13.75 -8.98
C GLU A 183 -19.59 -14.68 -8.64
N LEU A 184 -18.41 -14.09 -8.40
CA LEU A 184 -17.21 -14.81 -7.97
C LEU A 184 -17.17 -15.15 -6.47
N GLY A 185 -18.25 -14.87 -5.71
CA GLY A 185 -18.34 -15.12 -4.27
C GLY A 185 -17.44 -14.23 -3.40
N ARG A 186 -16.92 -13.13 -3.96
CA ARG A 186 -16.02 -12.16 -3.30
C ARG A 186 -16.77 -10.96 -2.75
N GLU A 187 -17.80 -11.23 -1.94
CA GLU A 187 -18.63 -10.20 -1.31
C GLU A 187 -17.82 -9.28 -0.37
N ASP A 188 -16.70 -9.78 0.16
CA ASP A 188 -15.74 -9.03 0.98
C ASP A 188 -15.21 -7.76 0.30
N LEU A 189 -15.23 -7.72 -1.03
CA LEU A 189 -14.68 -6.64 -1.84
C LEU A 189 -15.72 -5.59 -2.29
N VAL A 190 -17.01 -5.88 -2.12
CA VAL A 190 -18.11 -5.00 -2.50
C VAL A 190 -18.27 -3.88 -1.49
N ARG A 191 -18.54 -2.65 -1.95
CA ARG A 191 -18.75 -1.53 -1.02
C ARG A 191 -20.02 -1.79 -0.20
N SER A 192 -19.87 -1.94 1.11
CA SER A 192 -21.04 -2.05 1.99
C SER A 192 -21.91 -0.79 1.88
N ARG A 193 -23.17 -0.97 1.45
CA ARG A 193 -24.20 0.10 1.42
C ARG A 193 -24.36 0.77 2.79
N ARG A 194 -24.10 0.03 3.88
CA ARG A 194 -24.18 0.47 5.28
C ARG A 194 -23.09 1.48 5.68
N GLN A 195 -21.95 1.54 4.97
CA GLN A 195 -20.92 2.56 5.22
C GLN A 195 -21.25 3.88 4.51
N ARG A 196 -21.80 3.85 3.29
CA ARG A 196 -22.21 5.05 2.53
C ARG A 196 -23.35 5.81 3.23
N SER A 197 -24.29 5.09 3.87
CA SER A 197 -25.37 5.71 4.65
C SER A 197 -24.87 6.42 5.90
N LYS A 198 -23.93 5.81 6.66
CA LYS A 198 -23.32 6.42 7.85
C LYS A 198 -22.50 7.67 7.54
N THR A 199 -21.76 7.70 6.44
CA THR A 199 -20.98 8.90 6.06
C THR A 199 -21.89 10.04 5.60
N LYS A 200 -22.95 9.74 4.83
CA LYS A 200 -23.95 10.75 4.43
C LYS A 200 -24.71 11.33 5.62
N THR A 201 -25.18 10.49 6.55
CA THR A 201 -25.91 10.99 7.75
C THR A 201 -25.01 11.83 8.66
N ALA A 202 -23.73 11.46 8.82
CA ALA A 202 -22.77 12.24 9.59
C ALA A 202 -22.42 13.60 8.94
N GLU A 203 -22.36 13.67 7.61
CA GLU A 203 -22.07 14.90 6.87
C GLU A 203 -23.27 15.87 6.87
N THR A 204 -24.50 15.35 6.78
CA THR A 204 -25.73 16.15 6.97
C THR A 204 -25.91 16.62 8.41
N ALA A 205 -25.55 15.80 9.41
CA ALA A 205 -25.62 16.20 10.82
C ALA A 205 -24.64 17.34 11.14
N LYS A 206 -23.40 17.27 10.62
CA LYS A 206 -22.41 18.36 10.77
C LYS A 206 -22.84 19.66 10.11
N LYS A 207 -23.47 19.60 8.92
CA LYS A 207 -24.02 20.80 8.26
C LYS A 207 -25.21 21.40 9.02
N ALA A 208 -26.03 20.57 9.66
CA ALA A 208 -27.14 21.05 10.49
C ALA A 208 -26.67 21.68 11.80
N GLU A 209 -25.60 21.16 12.42
CA GLU A 209 -24.98 21.76 13.61
C GLU A 209 -24.33 23.11 13.31
N THR A 210 -23.59 23.23 12.20
CA THR A 210 -22.98 24.51 11.82
C THR A 210 -24.03 25.57 11.45
N ALA A 211 -25.15 25.17 10.84
CA ALA A 211 -26.28 26.06 10.58
C ALA A 211 -27.00 26.51 11.87
N LYS A 212 -27.16 25.62 12.86
CA LYS A 212 -27.73 25.95 14.18
C LYS A 212 -26.82 26.84 15.02
N ALA A 213 -25.50 26.62 14.97
CA ALA A 213 -24.52 27.48 15.65
C ALA A 213 -24.55 28.92 15.08
N SER A 214 -24.61 29.05 13.75
CA SER A 214 -24.77 30.34 13.05
C SER A 214 -26.07 31.05 13.43
N SER A 215 -27.19 30.32 13.54
CA SER A 215 -28.48 30.91 13.94
C SER A 215 -28.51 31.33 15.42
N HIS A 216 -27.81 30.61 16.29
CA HIS A 216 -27.73 30.94 17.72
C HIS A 216 -26.88 32.20 17.96
N GLU A 217 -25.78 32.35 17.21
CA GLU A 217 -24.92 33.53 17.28
C GLU A 217 -25.64 34.79 16.74
N SER A 218 -26.48 34.62 15.71
CA SER A 218 -27.32 35.69 15.14
C SER A 218 -28.39 36.17 16.13
N LYS A 219 -29.03 35.24 16.86
CA LYS A 219 -30.04 35.57 17.88
C LYS A 219 -29.43 36.20 19.14
N ALA A 220 -28.21 35.81 19.52
CA ALA A 220 -27.49 36.43 20.64
C ALA A 220 -27.11 37.89 20.34
N LYS A 221 -26.64 38.17 19.11
CA LYS A 221 -26.33 39.54 18.67
C LYS A 221 -27.56 40.45 18.59
N LEU A 222 -28.73 39.89 18.27
CA LEU A 222 -30.00 40.65 18.24
C LEU A 222 -30.55 40.94 19.65
N LYS A 223 -30.28 40.07 20.64
CA LYS A 223 -30.69 40.29 22.03
C LYS A 223 -29.83 41.33 22.75
N LEU A 224 -28.52 41.39 22.47
CA LEU A 224 -27.65 42.44 23.04
C LEU A 224 -28.00 43.84 22.53
N LYS A 225 -28.40 43.98 21.26
CA LYS A 225 -28.81 45.29 20.71
C LYS A 225 -30.14 45.82 21.26
N LYS A 226 -30.96 44.98 21.91
CA LYS A 226 -32.28 45.36 22.43
C LYS A 226 -32.27 45.68 23.93
N SER A 227 -31.09 45.63 24.56
CA SER A 227 -30.87 45.95 25.97
C SER A 227 -30.05 47.24 26.17
N GLU A 228 -29.75 47.97 25.09
CA GLU A 228 -29.03 49.26 25.09
C GLU A 228 -29.91 50.45 24.63
N GLU A 229 -31.22 50.22 24.43
CA GLU A 229 -32.27 51.25 24.30
C GLU A 229 -33.22 51.14 25.51
#